data_AF-A0A1S1LQB4-F1
#
_entry.id   AF-A0A1S1LQB4-F1
#
_cell.length_a   1.000
_cell.length_b   1.000
_cell.length_c   1.000
_cell.angle_alpha   90.00
_cell.angle_beta   90.00
_cell.angle_gamma   90.00
#
_symmetry.space_group_name_H-M   'P 1'
#
loop_
_entity.id
_entity.type
_entity.pdbx_description
1 polymer ?
#
loop_
_entity_poly.entity_id
_entity_poly.type
_entity_poly.pdbx_seq_one_letter_code
_entity_poly.pdbx_strand_id
1 'polypeptide(L)'
;MSILRPVIAVITTVGTPLTMITALLLYFGWARSDAQSRWMGIEVSLFRFTTQDYVLRSISTLYLPILASAVIGIVWLAAHRAVTDKIERDGMTDTIRVICRVTMLGGLGIAILGVVLPAFTRSWEPGTVVWPLMIAIGTALAVYGRHLSRRGQERARPRNAIARPPDVLEAVLVGIVIAAAMFWAVQGYADIVGRGYAQRYEASVSSLPRATAVSESPLGIDSPVVRTEEITTGPKTLYRTTGLRLLAESGGRLFLMTEGWTVQNGSIIVLDEDDSVHWQFSH
;
A
#
# COMPACT_ATOMS: atom_id res chain seq x y z
N MET A 1 44.71 -3.91 -0.43
CA MET A 1 43.57 -3.79 0.52
C MET A 1 42.99 -2.37 0.69
N SER A 2 43.52 -1.32 0.02
CA SER A 2 43.08 0.08 0.21
C SER A 2 41.74 0.44 -0.48
N ILE A 3 41.39 -0.22 -1.60
CA ILE A 3 40.20 0.09 -2.40
C ILE A 3 38.94 -0.67 -1.90
N LEU A 4 39.11 -1.74 -1.12
CA LEU A 4 37.99 -2.57 -0.66
C LEU A 4 37.11 -1.85 0.37
N ARG A 5 37.70 -1.07 1.29
CA ARG A 5 36.97 -0.30 2.30
C ARG A 5 36.02 0.76 1.72
N PRO A 6 36.45 1.63 0.78
CA PRO A 6 35.54 2.62 0.19
C PRO A 6 34.45 1.96 -0.67
N VAL A 7 34.75 0.89 -1.40
CA VAL A 7 33.74 0.14 -2.18
C VAL A 7 32.71 -0.52 -1.26
N ILE A 8 33.14 -1.17 -0.18
CA ILE A 8 32.22 -1.75 0.82
C ILE A 8 31.40 -0.63 1.49
N ALA A 9 32.00 0.51 1.82
CA ALA A 9 31.28 1.64 2.40
C ALA A 9 30.20 2.18 1.45
N VAL A 10 30.50 2.35 0.16
CA VAL A 10 29.53 2.80 -0.84
C VAL A 10 28.42 1.76 -1.06
N ILE A 11 28.78 0.48 -1.18
CA ILE A 11 27.80 -0.61 -1.33
C ILE A 11 26.90 -0.71 -0.10
N THR A 12 27.41 -0.51 1.11
CA THR A 12 26.60 -0.56 2.33
C THR A 12 25.76 0.72 2.50
N THR A 13 26.30 1.88 2.13
CA THR A 13 25.63 3.19 2.25
C THR A 13 24.48 3.33 1.24
N VAL A 14 24.63 2.79 0.02
CA VAL A 14 23.62 2.91 -1.04
C VAL A 14 22.79 1.63 -1.19
N GLY A 15 23.41 0.46 -0.98
CA GLY A 15 22.75 -0.83 -1.16
C GLY A 15 21.71 -1.13 -0.09
N THR A 16 21.93 -0.76 1.18
CA THR A 16 20.93 -1.00 2.24
C THR A 16 19.65 -0.18 2.02
N PRO A 17 19.71 1.14 1.74
CA PRO A 17 18.50 1.88 1.38
C PRO A 17 17.83 1.37 0.11
N LEU A 18 18.61 1.04 -0.93
CA LEU A 18 18.05 0.58 -2.21
C LEU A 18 17.33 -0.77 -2.07
N THR A 19 17.90 -1.71 -1.31
CA THR A 19 17.25 -3.01 -1.03
C THR A 19 15.99 -2.83 -0.21
N MET A 20 16.00 -1.94 0.79
CA MET A 20 14.81 -1.63 1.57
C MET A 20 13.71 -0.99 0.70
N ILE A 21 14.07 -0.03 -0.15
CA ILE A 21 13.14 0.58 -1.11
C ILE A 21 12.57 -0.49 -2.03
N THR A 22 13.41 -1.37 -2.57
CA THR A 22 12.99 -2.43 -3.50
C THR A 22 12.03 -3.42 -2.83
N ALA A 23 12.35 -3.86 -1.62
CA ALA A 23 11.49 -4.73 -0.83
C ALA A 23 10.15 -4.07 -0.51
N LEU A 24 10.17 -2.77 -0.23
CA LEU A 24 8.98 -1.98 0.04
C LEU A 24 8.11 -1.87 -1.22
N LEU A 25 8.68 -1.50 -2.37
CA LEU A 25 7.95 -1.46 -3.65
C LEU A 25 7.31 -2.81 -3.98
N LEU A 26 8.05 -3.91 -3.82
CA LEU A 26 7.55 -5.25 -4.06
C LEU A 26 6.38 -5.59 -3.11
N TYR A 27 6.53 -5.28 -1.82
CA TYR A 27 5.47 -5.49 -0.84
C TYR A 27 4.20 -4.68 -1.15
N PHE A 28 4.34 -3.40 -1.51
CA PHE A 28 3.21 -2.56 -1.89
C PHE A 28 2.49 -3.07 -3.14
N GLY A 29 3.27 -3.48 -4.15
CA GLY A 29 2.75 -4.09 -5.37
C GLY A 29 1.95 -5.36 -5.10
N TRP A 30 2.47 -6.20 -4.22
CA TRP A 30 1.79 -7.42 -3.78
C TRP A 30 0.54 -7.11 -2.96
N ALA A 31 0.64 -6.29 -1.91
CA ALA A 31 -0.47 -5.96 -1.02
C ALA A 31 -1.67 -5.35 -1.75
N ARG A 32 -1.42 -4.46 -2.72
CA ARG A 32 -2.50 -3.91 -3.54
C ARG A 32 -3.16 -4.95 -4.44
N SER A 33 -2.38 -5.91 -4.93
CA SER A 33 -2.86 -6.95 -5.84
C SER A 33 -3.65 -7.99 -5.06
N ASP A 34 -3.16 -8.35 -3.86
CA ASP A 34 -3.86 -9.19 -2.90
C ASP A 34 -5.21 -8.62 -2.47
N ALA A 35 -5.24 -7.34 -2.07
CA ALA A 35 -6.49 -6.66 -1.75
C ALA A 35 -7.47 -6.68 -2.93
N GLN A 36 -7.01 -6.31 -4.13
CA GLN A 36 -7.83 -6.32 -5.33
C GLN A 36 -8.40 -7.73 -5.62
N SER A 37 -7.56 -8.77 -5.57
CA SER A 37 -7.97 -10.16 -5.82
C SER A 37 -9.01 -10.64 -4.80
N ARG A 38 -8.83 -10.32 -3.51
CA ARG A 38 -9.80 -10.66 -2.46
C ARG A 38 -11.17 -10.03 -2.70
N TRP A 39 -11.22 -8.76 -3.12
CA TRP A 39 -12.47 -8.10 -3.51
C TRP A 39 -13.10 -8.67 -4.78
N MET A 40 -12.29 -9.32 -5.60
CA MET A 40 -12.71 -10.03 -6.80
C MET A 40 -13.10 -11.50 -6.55
N GLY A 41 -12.98 -11.98 -5.30
CA GLY A 41 -13.30 -13.36 -4.92
C GLY A 41 -12.26 -14.41 -5.34
N ILE A 42 -11.06 -14.00 -5.72
CA ILE A 42 -9.99 -14.88 -6.18
C ILE A 42 -8.69 -14.66 -5.40
N GLU A 43 -7.79 -15.64 -5.44
CA GLU A 43 -6.47 -15.50 -4.82
C GLU A 43 -5.48 -14.78 -5.75
N VAL A 44 -4.60 -13.96 -5.18
CA VAL A 44 -3.54 -13.27 -5.94
C VAL A 44 -2.52 -14.23 -6.57
N SER A 45 -2.34 -15.40 -5.96
CA SER A 45 -1.46 -16.48 -6.43
C SER A 45 -1.82 -16.94 -7.85
N LEU A 46 -3.10 -16.88 -8.22
CA LEU A 46 -3.60 -17.32 -9.52
C LEU A 46 -2.99 -16.52 -10.65
N PHE A 47 -2.78 -15.20 -10.45
CA PHE A 47 -2.22 -14.31 -11.48
C PHE A 47 -0.76 -14.59 -11.80
N ARG A 48 -0.03 -15.34 -10.95
CA ARG A 48 1.39 -15.67 -11.16
C ARG A 48 2.27 -14.45 -11.48
N PHE A 49 1.96 -13.30 -10.89
CA PHE A 49 2.74 -12.07 -11.09
C PHE A 49 4.20 -12.28 -10.69
N THR A 50 5.09 -11.78 -11.53
CA THR A 50 6.53 -11.74 -11.26
C THR A 50 6.87 -10.62 -10.27
N THR A 51 8.10 -10.65 -9.76
CA THR A 51 8.63 -9.56 -8.92
C THR A 51 8.61 -8.21 -9.66
N GLN A 52 8.90 -8.21 -10.96
CA GLN A 52 8.84 -7.03 -11.81
C GLN A 52 7.42 -6.47 -11.92
N ASP A 53 6.43 -7.35 -12.08
CA ASP A 53 5.03 -6.93 -12.13
C ASP A 53 4.63 -6.22 -10.85
N TYR A 54 4.97 -6.78 -9.68
CA TYR A 54 4.68 -6.12 -8.40
C TYR A 54 5.35 -4.75 -8.30
N VAL A 55 6.62 -4.61 -8.71
CA VAL A 55 7.30 -3.30 -8.68
C VAL A 55 6.59 -2.28 -9.56
N LEU A 56 6.27 -2.61 -10.82
CA LEU A 56 5.56 -1.68 -11.72
C LEU A 56 4.20 -1.29 -11.17
N ARG A 57 3.49 -2.27 -10.60
CA ARG A 57 2.18 -2.11 -9.99
C ARG A 57 2.22 -1.24 -8.73
N SER A 58 3.34 -1.17 -8.01
CA SER A 58 3.48 -0.33 -6.81
C SER A 58 3.46 1.17 -7.11
N ILE A 59 3.91 1.59 -8.30
CA ILE A 59 4.09 3.00 -8.69
C ILE A 59 2.78 3.77 -8.62
N SER A 60 1.70 3.21 -9.20
CA SER A 60 0.39 3.86 -9.20
C SER A 60 -0.21 4.01 -7.81
N THR A 61 0.14 3.12 -6.89
CA THR A 61 -0.34 3.14 -5.49
C THR A 61 0.46 4.11 -4.64
N LEU A 62 1.78 4.18 -4.87
CA LEU A 62 2.71 4.98 -4.06
C LEU A 62 2.80 6.45 -4.45
N TYR A 63 2.34 6.82 -5.65
CA TYR A 63 2.43 8.20 -6.13
C TYR A 63 1.83 9.21 -5.12
N LEU A 64 0.58 8.99 -4.69
CA LEU A 64 -0.10 9.88 -3.75
C LEU A 64 0.55 9.88 -2.35
N PRO A 65 0.85 8.73 -1.71
CA PRO A 65 1.57 8.69 -0.44
C PRO A 65 2.93 9.41 -0.47
N ILE A 66 3.73 9.22 -1.53
CA ILE A 66 5.03 9.87 -1.68
C ILE A 66 4.85 11.38 -1.81
N LEU A 67 3.92 11.83 -2.66
CA LEU A 67 3.64 13.25 -2.86
C LEU A 67 3.15 13.91 -1.56
N ALA A 68 2.19 13.30 -0.86
CA ALA A 68 1.68 13.78 0.41
C ALA A 68 2.80 13.86 1.47
N SER A 69 3.63 12.82 1.56
CA SER A 69 4.77 12.79 2.49
C SER A 69 5.79 13.89 2.17
N ALA A 70 6.05 14.16 0.89
CA ALA A 70 6.96 15.23 0.46
C ALA A 70 6.40 16.61 0.86
N VAL A 71 5.11 16.86 0.62
CA VAL A 71 4.45 18.12 1.02
C VAL A 71 4.48 18.30 2.53
N ILE A 72 4.12 17.26 3.29
CA ILE A 72 4.18 17.27 4.76
C ILE A 72 5.61 17.54 5.24
N GLY A 73 6.60 16.88 4.64
CA GLY A 73 8.01 17.06 4.95
C GLY A 73 8.50 18.49 4.69
N ILE A 74 8.08 19.12 3.59
CA ILE A 74 8.41 20.52 3.28
C ILE A 74 7.80 21.47 4.30
N VAL A 75 6.50 21.32 4.61
CA VAL A 75 5.80 22.13 5.61
C VAL A 75 6.44 21.97 6.99
N TRP A 76 6.76 20.72 7.36
CA TRP A 76 7.46 20.41 8.59
C TRP A 76 8.84 21.05 8.66
N LEU A 77 9.64 20.97 7.60
CA LEU A 77 10.98 21.56 7.55
C LEU A 77 10.92 23.09 7.65
N ALA A 78 9.93 23.72 7.00
CA ALA A 78 9.70 25.15 7.10
C ALA A 78 9.31 25.55 8.55
N ALA A 79 8.41 24.80 9.18
CA ALA A 79 8.03 25.02 10.57
C ALA A 79 9.21 24.80 11.54
N HIS A 80 10.00 23.73 11.32
CA HIS A 80 11.18 23.43 12.12
C HIS A 80 12.23 24.54 12.03
N ARG A 81 12.50 25.05 10.82
CA ARG A 81 13.40 26.19 10.60
C ARG A 81 12.89 27.44 11.29
N ALA A 82 11.63 27.82 11.09
CA ALA A 82 11.04 29.01 11.71
C ALA A 82 11.10 28.96 13.25
N VAL A 83 10.84 27.79 13.84
CA VAL A 83 10.94 27.58 15.29
C VAL A 83 12.39 27.64 15.77
N THR A 84 13.33 27.02 15.04
CA THR A 84 14.75 27.00 15.41
C THR A 84 15.36 28.40 15.31
N ASP A 85 15.12 29.11 14.21
CA ASP A 85 15.57 30.49 14.01
C ASP A 85 15.03 31.42 15.11
N LYS A 86 13.77 31.24 15.51
CA LYS A 86 13.18 32.02 16.59
C LYS A 86 13.82 31.72 17.95
N ILE A 87 14.11 30.45 18.25
CA ILE A 87 14.83 30.05 19.47
C ILE A 87 16.26 30.58 19.47
N GLU A 88 16.92 30.64 18.32
CA GLU A 88 18.27 31.19 18.20
C GLU A 88 18.32 32.71 18.36
N ARG A 89 17.32 33.43 17.84
CA ARG A 89 17.21 34.89 17.95
C ARG A 89 16.76 35.35 19.34
N ASP A 90 15.65 34.80 19.85
CA ASP A 90 14.95 35.33 21.03
C ASP A 90 15.24 34.51 22.31
N GLY A 91 15.94 33.39 22.18
CA GLY A 91 16.07 32.41 23.25
C GLY A 91 14.77 31.62 23.50
N MET A 92 14.82 30.71 24.47
CA MET A 92 13.69 29.83 24.80
C MET A 92 12.69 30.55 25.72
N THR A 93 11.76 31.32 25.14
CA THR A 93 10.67 32.00 25.86
C THR A 93 9.67 31.01 26.47
N ASP A 94 8.95 31.42 27.53
CA ASP A 94 7.94 30.58 28.17
C ASP A 94 6.80 30.20 27.23
N THR A 95 6.46 31.06 26.26
CA THR A 95 5.49 30.74 25.20
C THR A 95 5.96 29.56 24.35
N ILE A 96 7.22 29.53 23.91
CA ILE A 96 7.78 28.41 23.14
C ILE A 96 7.80 27.13 24.00
N ARG A 97 8.09 27.27 25.30
CA ARG A 97 8.11 26.15 26.26
C ARG A 97 6.71 25.56 26.50
N VAL A 98 5.65 26.38 26.50
CA VAL A 98 4.25 25.95 26.53
C VAL A 98 3.88 25.27 25.21
N ILE A 99 4.21 25.86 24.05
CA ILE A 99 3.98 25.25 22.73
C ILE A 99 4.62 23.86 22.66
N CYS A 100 5.87 23.69 23.10
CA CYS A 100 6.53 22.39 23.11
C CYS A 100 5.82 21.35 23.99
N ARG A 101 5.34 21.76 25.18
CA ARG A 101 4.59 20.88 26.08
C ARG A 101 3.21 20.52 25.52
N VAL A 102 2.51 21.46 24.92
CA VAL A 102 1.22 21.22 24.26
C VAL A 102 1.40 20.29 23.06
N THR A 103 2.41 20.51 22.22
CA THR A 103 2.73 19.59 21.11
C THR A 103 3.09 18.20 21.60
N MET A 104 3.83 18.09 22.71
CA MET A 104 4.20 16.81 23.30
C MET A 104 2.99 16.04 23.85
N LEU A 105 2.19 16.68 24.70
CA LEU A 105 1.01 16.07 25.32
C LEU A 105 -0.11 15.83 24.31
N GLY A 106 -0.30 16.76 23.38
CA GLY A 106 -1.23 16.62 22.26
C GLY A 106 -0.84 15.48 21.33
N GLY A 107 0.45 15.37 20.97
CA GLY A 107 0.97 14.24 20.19
C GLY A 107 0.74 12.90 20.89
N LEU A 108 1.04 12.81 22.18
CA LEU A 108 0.80 11.59 22.96
C LEU A 108 -0.70 11.25 23.03
N GLY A 109 -1.57 12.24 23.25
CA GLY A 109 -3.02 12.06 23.26
C GLY A 109 -3.54 11.54 21.92
N ILE A 110 -3.07 12.11 20.79
CA ILE A 110 -3.41 11.65 19.43
C ILE A 110 -2.95 10.19 19.22
N ALA A 111 -1.73 9.84 19.66
CA ALA A 111 -1.23 8.47 19.52
C ALA A 111 -2.06 7.47 20.34
N ILE A 112 -2.41 7.80 21.58
CA ILE A 112 -3.26 6.96 22.44
C ILE A 112 -4.65 6.80 21.81
N LEU A 113 -5.26 7.88 21.30
CA LEU A 113 -6.55 7.80 20.61
C LEU A 113 -6.48 6.89 19.38
N GLY A 114 -5.39 6.95 18.60
CA GLY A 114 -5.16 6.07 17.46
C GLY A 114 -5.08 4.59 17.82
N VAL A 115 -4.64 4.24 19.04
CA VAL A 115 -4.63 2.86 19.55
C VAL A 115 -5.99 2.45 20.14
N VAL A 116 -6.63 3.35 20.89
CA VAL A 116 -7.79 3.04 21.72
C VAL A 116 -9.08 3.02 20.90
N LEU A 117 -9.32 4.02 20.05
CA LEU A 117 -10.56 4.14 19.27
C LEU A 117 -10.90 2.93 18.37
N PRO A 118 -9.95 2.29 17.66
CA PRO A 118 -10.24 1.09 16.86
C PRO A 118 -10.89 -0.04 17.66
N ALA A 119 -10.57 -0.17 18.95
CA ALA A 119 -11.11 -1.22 19.81
C ALA A 119 -12.61 -1.03 20.11
N PHE A 120 -13.14 0.19 19.95
CA PHE A 120 -14.53 0.54 20.21
C PHE A 120 -15.37 0.67 18.94
N THR A 121 -14.75 0.80 17.76
CA THR A 121 -15.46 0.99 16.49
C THR A 121 -15.25 -0.22 15.56
N ARG A 122 -16.24 -1.13 15.52
CA ARG A 122 -16.16 -2.38 14.74
C ARG A 122 -16.45 -2.24 13.24
N SER A 123 -16.98 -1.09 12.80
CA SER A 123 -17.56 -0.90 11.45
C SER A 123 -17.05 0.32 10.67
N TRP A 124 -16.05 1.06 11.18
CA TRP A 124 -15.59 2.27 10.51
C TRP A 124 -14.51 1.98 9.45
N GLU A 125 -14.94 1.89 8.19
CA GLU A 125 -14.08 1.59 7.04
C GLU A 125 -12.92 2.58 6.81
N PRO A 126 -13.06 3.91 7.02
CA PRO A 126 -11.94 4.85 6.91
C PRO A 126 -10.87 4.65 8.00
N GLY A 127 -11.20 3.93 9.06
CA GLY A 127 -10.35 3.72 10.22
C GLY A 127 -9.05 2.98 9.90
N THR A 128 -9.04 2.13 8.88
CA THR A 128 -7.89 1.27 8.55
C THR A 128 -6.61 2.06 8.23
N VAL A 129 -6.73 3.31 7.78
CA VAL A 129 -5.58 4.21 7.51
C VAL A 129 -5.45 5.31 8.56
N VAL A 130 -6.56 5.87 9.03
CA VAL A 130 -6.56 7.03 9.93
C VAL A 130 -5.96 6.68 11.29
N TRP A 131 -6.33 5.54 11.86
CA TRP A 131 -5.84 5.11 13.18
C TRP A 131 -4.32 4.94 13.24
N PRO A 132 -3.70 4.15 12.34
CA PRO A 132 -2.25 4.04 12.31
C PRO A 132 -1.54 5.37 12.01
N LEU A 133 -2.11 6.25 11.18
CA LEU A 133 -1.53 7.58 10.96
C LEU A 133 -1.57 8.44 12.23
N MET A 134 -2.63 8.37 13.04
CA MET A 134 -2.68 9.05 14.34
C MET A 134 -1.59 8.52 15.28
N ILE A 135 -1.37 7.21 15.34
CA ILE A 135 -0.30 6.60 16.15
C ILE A 135 1.06 7.14 15.72
N ALA A 136 1.34 7.08 14.42
CA ALA A 136 2.57 7.54 13.80
C ALA A 136 2.85 9.03 14.06
N ILE A 137 1.92 9.89 13.66
CA ILE A 137 2.04 11.36 13.75
C ILE A 137 2.08 11.78 15.22
N GLY A 138 1.21 11.21 16.06
CA GLY A 138 1.18 11.50 17.48
C GLY A 138 2.50 11.16 18.19
N THR A 139 3.06 9.98 17.88
CA THR A 139 4.37 9.55 18.41
C THR A 139 5.49 10.48 17.93
N ALA A 140 5.51 10.82 16.65
CA ALA A 140 6.51 11.73 16.08
C ALA A 140 6.44 13.14 16.72
N LEU A 141 5.22 13.68 16.91
CA LEU A 141 5.00 14.97 17.57
C LEU A 141 5.42 14.95 19.05
N ALA A 142 5.11 13.86 19.77
CA ALA A 142 5.49 13.68 21.16
C ALA A 142 7.02 13.71 21.33
N VAL A 143 7.72 12.97 20.47
CA VAL A 143 9.19 12.88 20.47
C VAL A 143 9.82 14.21 20.06
N TYR A 144 9.27 14.88 19.05
CA TYR A 144 9.76 16.18 18.61
C TYR A 144 9.59 17.26 19.69
N GLY A 145 8.43 17.34 20.33
CA GLY A 145 8.17 18.29 21.42
C GLY A 145 9.12 18.07 22.61
N ARG A 146 9.41 16.81 22.95
CA ARG A 146 10.40 16.44 23.97
C ARG A 146 11.82 16.86 23.56
N HIS A 147 12.22 16.58 22.32
CA HIS A 147 13.55 16.94 21.80
C HIS A 147 13.76 18.47 21.79
N LEU A 148 12.75 19.23 21.37
CA LEU A 148 12.79 20.69 21.37
C LEU A 148 12.85 21.25 22.81
N SER A 149 12.11 20.66 23.74
CA SER A 149 12.15 21.02 25.17
C SER A 149 13.53 20.77 25.78
N ARG A 150 14.20 19.65 25.45
CA ARG A 150 15.56 19.33 25.91
C ARG A 150 16.58 20.35 25.37
N ARG A 151 16.51 20.74 24.10
CA ARG A 151 17.40 21.76 23.51
C ARG A 151 17.34 23.12 24.21
N GLY A 152 16.15 23.53 24.69
CA GLY A 152 16.02 24.78 25.45
C GLY A 152 16.57 24.71 26.87
N GLN A 153 16.52 23.54 27.50
CA GLN A 153 17.06 23.33 28.84
C GLN A 153 18.59 23.23 28.81
N GLU A 154 19.17 22.59 27.79
CA GLU A 154 20.63 22.49 27.60
C GLU A 154 21.33 23.84 27.35
N ARG A 155 20.63 24.85 26.82
CA ARG A 155 21.19 26.20 26.65
C ARG A 155 21.19 27.00 27.97
N ALA A 156 20.35 26.63 28.93
CA ALA A 156 20.26 27.26 30.26
C ALA A 156 21.19 26.61 31.31
N ARG A 157 21.80 25.46 31.03
CA ARG A 157 22.80 24.78 31.89
C ARG A 157 23.94 24.19 31.04
N PRO A 158 25.23 24.55 31.26
CA PRO A 158 26.33 24.00 30.48
C PRO A 158 26.47 22.48 30.66
N ARG A 159 26.95 21.85 29.59
CA ARG A 159 26.78 20.43 29.20
C ARG A 159 27.66 19.45 29.99
N ASN A 160 27.12 18.25 30.21
CA ASN A 160 27.83 16.96 30.14
C ASN A 160 26.78 15.84 30.04
N ALA A 161 26.35 15.48 28.83
CA ALA A 161 25.51 14.31 28.61
C ALA A 161 25.92 13.62 27.31
N ILE A 162 26.78 12.60 27.45
CA ILE A 162 26.92 11.52 26.47
C ILE A 162 25.56 10.81 26.41
N ALA A 163 25.04 10.53 25.21
CA ALA A 163 23.77 9.80 25.05
C ALA A 163 23.81 8.53 25.90
N ARG A 164 22.91 8.42 26.89
CA ARG A 164 22.89 7.25 27.78
C ARG A 164 22.26 6.08 27.02
N PRO A 165 22.67 4.82 27.27
CA PRO A 165 22.04 3.64 26.68
C PRO A 165 20.49 3.64 26.66
N PRO A 166 19.80 4.14 27.71
CA PRO A 166 18.34 4.31 27.67
C PRO A 166 17.80 5.25 26.58
N ASP A 167 18.54 6.29 26.15
CA ASP A 167 18.10 7.19 25.07
C ASP A 167 18.13 6.48 23.70
N VAL A 168 19.07 5.54 23.50
CA VAL A 168 19.16 4.75 22.27
C VAL A 168 18.01 3.75 22.20
N LEU A 169 17.73 3.03 23.29
CA LEU A 169 16.62 2.10 23.37
C LEU A 169 15.27 2.81 23.15
N GLU A 170 15.07 3.99 23.75
CA GLU A 170 13.87 4.81 23.54
C GLU A 170 13.72 5.20 22.06
N ALA A 171 14.79 5.67 21.42
CA ALA A 171 14.76 6.03 20.01
C ALA A 171 14.46 4.83 19.09
N VAL A 172 15.01 3.66 19.40
CA VAL A 172 14.73 2.41 18.68
C VAL A 172 13.26 2.02 18.84
N LEU A 173 12.73 2.02 20.07
CA LEU A 173 11.32 1.67 20.33
C LEU A 173 10.35 2.63 19.63
N VAL A 174 10.63 3.94 19.69
CA VAL A 174 9.88 4.96 18.94
C VAL A 174 9.92 4.68 17.44
N GLY A 175 11.11 4.39 16.90
CA GLY A 175 11.29 4.05 15.49
C GLY A 175 10.47 2.83 15.09
N ILE A 176 10.45 1.79 15.93
CA ILE A 176 9.63 0.58 15.73
C ILE A 176 8.14 0.92 15.74
N VAL A 177 7.67 1.72 16.69
CA VAL A 177 6.24 2.12 16.76
C VAL A 177 5.83 2.89 15.52
N ILE A 178 6.63 3.88 15.10
CA ILE A 178 6.35 4.66 13.89
C ILE A 178 6.36 3.76 12.66
N ALA A 179 7.36 2.88 12.52
CA ALA A 179 7.46 1.95 11.39
C ALA A 179 6.26 0.98 11.34
N ALA A 180 5.89 0.38 12.47
CA ALA A 180 4.76 -0.53 12.59
C ALA A 180 3.43 0.18 12.29
N ALA A 181 3.25 1.40 12.80
CA ALA A 181 2.08 2.22 12.50
C ALA A 181 2.02 2.57 11.01
N MET A 182 3.12 2.99 10.39
CA MET A 182 3.13 3.26 8.95
C MET A 182 2.83 2.02 8.13
N PHE A 183 3.40 0.88 8.49
CA PHE A 183 3.10 -0.39 7.85
C PHE A 183 1.61 -0.75 7.94
N TRP A 184 0.98 -0.50 9.08
CA TRP A 184 -0.45 -0.69 9.25
C TRP A 184 -1.28 0.28 8.40
N ALA A 185 -0.93 1.57 8.36
CA ALA A 185 -1.59 2.56 7.49
C ALA A 185 -1.51 2.14 6.02
N VAL A 186 -0.36 1.61 5.62
CA VAL A 186 -0.11 1.10 4.27
C VAL A 186 -1.02 -0.07 3.94
N GLN A 187 -1.19 -1.03 4.87
CA GLN A 187 -2.11 -2.15 4.69
C GLN A 187 -3.55 -1.68 4.52
N GLY A 188 -4.01 -0.75 5.37
CA GLY A 188 -5.33 -0.15 5.21
C GLY A 188 -5.51 0.57 3.88
N TYR A 189 -4.47 1.28 3.43
CA TYR A 189 -4.51 2.02 2.16
C TYR A 189 -4.55 1.08 0.96
N ALA A 190 -3.80 -0.02 1.01
CA ALA A 190 -3.85 -1.07 -0.01
C ALA A 190 -5.26 -1.69 -0.14
N ASP A 191 -5.98 -1.87 0.98
CA ASP A 191 -7.36 -2.36 0.96
C ASP A 191 -8.33 -1.36 0.31
N ILE A 192 -8.23 -0.07 0.66
CA ILE A 192 -9.03 1.01 0.04
C ILE A 192 -8.78 1.06 -1.47
N VAL A 193 -7.52 1.06 -1.88
CA VAL A 193 -7.13 1.10 -3.30
C VAL A 193 -7.59 -0.16 -4.02
N GLY A 194 -7.38 -1.35 -3.45
CA GLY A 194 -7.80 -2.63 -4.02
C GLY A 194 -9.32 -2.71 -4.25
N ARG A 195 -10.11 -2.27 -3.26
CA ARG A 195 -11.56 -2.14 -3.38
C ARG A 195 -11.96 -1.17 -4.49
N GLY A 196 -11.31 0.00 -4.53
CA GLY A 196 -11.56 1.00 -5.58
C GLY A 196 -11.28 0.46 -6.99
N TYR A 197 -10.25 -0.38 -7.15
CA TYR A 197 -10.02 -1.06 -8.43
C TYR A 197 -11.13 -2.08 -8.75
N ALA A 198 -11.54 -2.92 -7.80
CA ALA A 198 -12.64 -3.87 -8.02
C ALA A 198 -13.94 -3.16 -8.44
N GLN A 199 -14.30 -2.06 -7.78
CA GLN A 199 -15.47 -1.26 -8.13
C GLN A 199 -15.35 -0.58 -9.50
N ARG A 200 -14.15 -0.16 -9.92
CA ARG A 200 -13.94 0.36 -11.27
C ARG A 200 -14.15 -0.71 -12.33
N TYR A 201 -13.69 -1.94 -12.07
CA TYR A 201 -13.94 -3.06 -12.98
C TYR A 201 -15.42 -3.39 -13.05
N GLU A 202 -16.14 -3.40 -11.92
CA GLU A 202 -17.60 -3.55 -11.90
C GLU A 202 -18.30 -2.50 -12.77
N ALA A 203 -17.88 -1.23 -12.67
CA ALA A 203 -18.43 -0.15 -13.50
C ALA A 203 -18.04 -0.25 -14.99
N SER A 204 -16.97 -0.97 -15.33
CA SER A 204 -16.42 -1.05 -16.68
C SER A 204 -16.54 -2.44 -17.33
N VAL A 205 -17.22 -3.41 -16.70
CA VAL A 205 -17.37 -4.78 -17.24
C VAL A 205 -17.87 -4.78 -18.69
N SER A 206 -18.85 -3.91 -19.01
CA SER A 206 -19.42 -3.82 -20.35
C SER A 206 -18.45 -3.31 -21.41
N SER A 207 -17.39 -2.60 -21.00
CA SER A 207 -16.34 -2.07 -21.87
C SER A 207 -15.16 -3.02 -22.05
N LEU A 208 -15.06 -4.08 -21.23
CA LEU A 208 -14.04 -5.12 -21.41
C LEU A 208 -14.30 -5.90 -22.71
N PRO A 209 -13.26 -6.37 -23.41
CA PRO A 209 -13.45 -7.19 -24.61
C PRO A 209 -14.29 -8.43 -24.33
N ARG A 210 -15.30 -8.70 -25.17
CA ARG A 210 -16.02 -9.97 -25.17
C ARG A 210 -15.07 -11.09 -25.55
N ALA A 211 -15.02 -12.12 -24.71
CA ALA A 211 -14.28 -13.34 -24.97
C ALA A 211 -15.25 -14.42 -25.43
N THR A 212 -15.05 -14.92 -26.64
CA THR A 212 -15.76 -16.09 -27.17
C THR A 212 -14.77 -17.22 -27.33
N ALA A 213 -15.07 -18.38 -26.73
CA ALA A 213 -14.24 -19.57 -26.86
C ALA A 213 -14.87 -20.52 -27.88
N VAL A 214 -14.05 -21.13 -28.72
CA VAL A 214 -14.45 -22.25 -29.59
C VAL A 214 -13.57 -23.46 -29.27
N SER A 215 -14.19 -24.58 -28.91
CA SER A 215 -13.50 -25.80 -28.46
C SER A 215 -14.17 -27.07 -29.01
N GLU A 216 -13.45 -28.19 -29.08
CA GLU A 216 -14.02 -29.48 -29.51
C GLU A 216 -14.90 -30.14 -28.43
N SER A 217 -14.80 -29.71 -27.18
CA SER A 217 -15.63 -30.16 -26.06
C SER A 217 -16.14 -28.98 -25.21
N PRO A 218 -17.28 -29.10 -24.49
CA PRO A 218 -17.79 -28.04 -23.64
C PRO A 218 -16.80 -27.66 -22.52
N LEU A 219 -16.62 -26.37 -22.26
CA LEU A 219 -15.69 -25.88 -21.23
C LEU A 219 -16.14 -26.16 -19.78
N GLY A 220 -17.35 -26.67 -19.57
CA GLY A 220 -17.85 -27.04 -18.23
C GLY A 220 -18.05 -25.86 -17.28
N ILE A 221 -18.24 -24.66 -17.80
CA ILE A 221 -18.46 -23.45 -16.99
C ILE A 221 -19.93 -23.41 -16.56
N ASP A 222 -20.18 -23.58 -15.27
CA ASP A 222 -21.52 -23.48 -14.68
C ASP A 222 -21.80 -22.04 -14.23
N SER A 223 -22.52 -21.29 -15.07
CA SER A 223 -22.93 -19.91 -14.77
C SER A 223 -24.23 -19.55 -15.51
N PRO A 224 -25.18 -18.83 -14.88
CA PRO A 224 -26.44 -18.45 -15.52
C PRO A 224 -26.28 -17.57 -16.77
N VAL A 225 -25.14 -16.88 -16.88
CA VAL A 225 -24.88 -15.90 -17.94
C VAL A 225 -24.06 -16.51 -19.08
N VAL A 226 -23.37 -17.62 -18.82
CA VAL A 226 -22.51 -18.29 -19.80
C VAL A 226 -23.36 -19.23 -20.64
N ARG A 227 -23.26 -19.10 -21.96
CA ARG A 227 -23.99 -19.94 -22.92
C ARG A 227 -23.02 -20.74 -23.75
N THR A 228 -23.22 -22.05 -23.80
CA THR A 228 -22.51 -22.96 -24.69
C THR A 228 -23.45 -23.46 -25.77
N GLU A 229 -23.13 -23.15 -27.02
CA GLU A 229 -23.88 -23.54 -28.21
C GLU A 229 -23.07 -24.52 -29.04
N GLU A 230 -23.71 -25.57 -29.54
CA GLU A 230 -23.09 -26.50 -30.48
C GLU A 230 -23.08 -25.90 -31.89
N ILE A 231 -21.93 -25.95 -32.54
CA ILE A 231 -21.70 -25.47 -33.90
C ILE A 231 -21.19 -26.62 -34.75
N THR A 232 -22.02 -27.08 -35.66
CA THR A 232 -21.61 -28.04 -36.69
C THR A 232 -20.89 -27.30 -37.81
N THR A 233 -19.58 -27.52 -37.94
CA THR A 233 -18.78 -26.99 -39.05
C THR A 233 -18.25 -28.16 -39.87
N GLY A 234 -18.96 -28.51 -40.94
CA GLY A 234 -18.63 -29.68 -41.75
C GLY A 234 -18.79 -30.99 -40.97
N PRO A 235 -17.81 -31.92 -41.01
CA PRO A 235 -17.90 -33.21 -40.30
C PRO A 235 -17.56 -33.13 -38.80
N LYS A 236 -17.14 -31.95 -38.29
CA LYS A 236 -16.74 -31.78 -36.89
C LYS A 236 -17.80 -31.00 -36.10
N THR A 237 -18.01 -31.45 -34.87
CA THR A 237 -18.83 -30.78 -33.88
C THR A 237 -17.93 -29.92 -33.00
N LEU A 238 -18.19 -28.62 -32.95
CA LEU A 238 -17.49 -27.65 -32.11
C LEU A 238 -18.48 -27.03 -31.12
N TYR A 239 -17.97 -26.50 -30.02
CA TYR A 239 -18.76 -25.80 -29.00
C TYR A 239 -18.29 -24.36 -28.92
N ARG A 240 -19.22 -23.42 -29.04
CA ARG A 240 -18.98 -21.99 -28.84
C ARG A 240 -19.50 -21.57 -27.47
N THR A 241 -18.62 -21.03 -26.65
CA THR A 241 -18.96 -20.50 -25.33
C THR A 241 -18.92 -18.97 -25.35
N THR A 242 -20.01 -18.33 -24.94
CA THR A 242 -20.20 -16.86 -24.91
C THR A 242 -20.68 -16.40 -23.52
N GLY A 243 -20.79 -15.08 -23.31
CA GLY A 243 -21.18 -14.50 -22.01
C GLY A 243 -19.99 -14.20 -21.09
N LEU A 244 -18.78 -14.14 -21.66
CA LEU A 244 -17.53 -13.90 -20.96
C LEU A 244 -16.86 -12.61 -21.43
N ARG A 245 -16.14 -11.95 -20.52
CA ARG A 245 -15.37 -10.73 -20.74
C ARG A 245 -13.93 -10.98 -20.31
N LEU A 246 -12.95 -10.58 -21.13
CA LEU A 246 -11.54 -10.72 -20.79
C LEU A 246 -11.15 -9.67 -19.74
N LEU A 247 -10.75 -10.12 -18.56
CA LEU A 247 -10.23 -9.26 -17.49
C LEU A 247 -8.73 -9.03 -17.65
N ALA A 248 -7.98 -10.12 -17.77
CA ALA A 248 -6.53 -10.08 -17.87
C ALA A 248 -6.00 -11.41 -18.40
N GLU A 249 -4.80 -11.35 -18.96
CA GLU A 249 -3.98 -12.52 -19.26
C GLU A 249 -2.72 -12.43 -18.40
N SER A 250 -2.40 -13.49 -17.68
CA SER A 250 -1.21 -13.49 -16.82
C SER A 250 -0.70 -14.90 -16.53
N GLY A 251 0.60 -15.12 -16.72
CA GLY A 251 1.26 -16.38 -16.39
C GLY A 251 0.74 -17.59 -17.18
N GLY A 252 0.32 -17.41 -18.44
CA GLY A 252 -0.27 -18.47 -19.28
C GLY A 252 -1.70 -18.83 -18.88
N ARG A 253 -2.43 -17.90 -18.25
CA ARG A 253 -3.82 -18.08 -17.82
C ARG A 253 -4.67 -16.92 -18.29
N LEU A 254 -5.88 -17.26 -18.70
CA LEU A 254 -6.93 -16.30 -19.02
C LEU A 254 -7.83 -16.11 -17.81
N PHE A 255 -7.92 -14.86 -17.36
CA PHE A 255 -8.88 -14.42 -16.36
C PHE A 255 -10.09 -13.86 -17.07
N LEU A 256 -11.20 -14.57 -16.93
CA LEU A 256 -12.45 -14.25 -17.58
C LEU A 256 -13.48 -13.88 -16.52
N MET A 257 -14.19 -12.80 -16.77
CA MET A 257 -15.33 -12.39 -15.95
C MET A 257 -16.62 -12.75 -16.67
N THR A 258 -17.64 -13.14 -15.91
CA THR A 258 -18.99 -13.24 -16.44
C THR A 258 -19.50 -11.87 -16.89
N GLU A 259 -20.30 -11.83 -17.96
CA GLU A 259 -20.98 -10.60 -18.33
C GLU A 259 -21.89 -10.09 -17.19
N GLY A 260 -21.86 -8.78 -16.90
CA GLY A 260 -22.57 -8.21 -15.76
C GLY A 260 -21.97 -8.55 -14.39
N TRP A 261 -20.69 -8.91 -14.33
CA TRP A 261 -19.97 -9.18 -13.07
C TRP A 261 -20.14 -8.04 -12.04
N THR A 262 -20.40 -8.42 -10.80
CA THR A 262 -20.48 -7.52 -9.63
C THR A 262 -19.63 -8.08 -8.49
N VAL A 263 -19.22 -7.23 -7.55
CA VAL A 263 -18.45 -7.67 -6.37
C VAL A 263 -19.23 -8.69 -5.51
N GLN A 264 -20.56 -8.66 -5.55
CA GLN A 264 -21.41 -9.52 -4.71
C GLN A 264 -21.74 -10.87 -5.36
N ASN A 265 -22.04 -10.90 -6.66
CA ASN A 265 -22.59 -12.08 -7.33
C ASN A 265 -21.80 -12.51 -8.58
N GLY A 266 -20.76 -11.76 -8.95
CA GLY A 266 -19.97 -12.04 -10.13
C GLY A 266 -19.01 -13.22 -9.92
N SER A 267 -18.84 -14.04 -10.96
CA SER A 267 -17.85 -15.13 -10.96
C SER A 267 -16.66 -14.78 -11.85
N ILE A 268 -15.46 -15.12 -11.37
CA ILE A 268 -14.24 -15.08 -12.18
C ILE A 268 -13.85 -16.52 -12.51
N ILE A 269 -13.67 -16.75 -13.80
CA ILE A 269 -13.30 -18.05 -14.36
C ILE A 269 -11.83 -17.95 -14.76
N VAL A 270 -11.04 -18.92 -14.28
CA VAL A 270 -9.62 -19.01 -14.60
C VAL A 270 -9.42 -20.26 -15.42
N LEU A 271 -8.93 -20.08 -16.65
CA LEU A 271 -8.57 -21.17 -17.55
C LEU A 271 -7.07 -21.09 -17.83
N ASP A 272 -6.40 -22.24 -17.77
CA ASP A 272 -5.06 -22.36 -18.33
C ASP A 272 -5.16 -22.19 -19.85
N GLU A 273 -4.17 -21.54 -20.44
CA GLU A 273 -4.10 -21.38 -21.89
C GLU A 273 -3.82 -22.74 -22.54
N ASP A 274 -4.72 -23.16 -23.42
CA ASP A 274 -4.67 -24.44 -24.11
C ASP A 274 -4.86 -24.21 -25.61
N ASP A 275 -3.96 -24.76 -26.42
CA ASP A 275 -3.98 -24.69 -27.88
C ASP A 275 -5.24 -25.35 -28.48
N SER A 276 -5.95 -26.18 -27.71
CA SER A 276 -7.22 -26.82 -28.10
C SER A 276 -8.42 -25.86 -28.10
N VAL A 277 -8.28 -24.69 -27.48
CA VAL A 277 -9.35 -23.69 -27.35
C VAL A 277 -8.98 -22.43 -28.14
N HIS A 278 -9.80 -22.09 -29.13
CA HIS A 278 -9.62 -20.87 -29.91
C HIS A 278 -10.39 -19.72 -29.29
N TRP A 279 -9.67 -18.70 -28.82
CA TRP A 279 -10.23 -17.48 -28.24
C TRP A 279 -10.40 -16.39 -29.29
N GLN A 280 -11.58 -15.79 -29.32
CA GLN A 280 -11.88 -14.59 -30.10
C GLN A 280 -12.25 -13.45 -29.16
N PHE A 281 -11.51 -12.34 -29.24
CA PHE A 281 -11.78 -11.11 -28.49
C PHE A 281 -12.41 -10.05 -29.40
N SER A 282 -13.51 -9.45 -28.95
CA SER A 282 -14.23 -8.40 -29.69
C SER A 282 -14.67 -7.27 -28.77
N HIS A 283 -14.82 -6.05 -29.32
CA HIS A 283 -15.33 -4.90 -28.56
C HIS A 283 -16.86 -4.89 -28.44
#